data_AF-A0A9J7IFQ8-F1
#
_entry.id   AF-A0A9J7IFQ8-F1
#
_cell.length_a   1.000
_cell.length_b   1.000
_cell.length_c   1.000
_cell.angle_alpha   90.00
_cell.angle_beta   90.00
_cell.angle_gamma   90.00
#
_symmetry.space_group_name_H-M   'P 1'
#
loop_
_entity.id
_entity.type
_entity.pdbx_description
1 polymer ?
#
loop_
_entity_poly.entity_id
_entity_poly.type
_entity_poly.pdbx_seq_one_letter_code
_entity_poly.pdbx_strand_id
1 'polypeptide(L)' 'MKFIIVFAALFALALAAPADVEIVRSDSDVGPESFQYAFETSDGTKAEAQGQLNNAGSEQEAIAVRGSFSFVADD' A
#
# COMPACT_ATOMS: atom_id res chain seq x y z
N MET A 1 29.44 12.51 -33.54
CA MET A 1 28.39 11.47 -33.53
C MET A 1 28.51 10.52 -32.35
N LYS A 2 29.63 9.80 -32.14
CA LYS A 2 29.78 8.83 -31.02
C LYS A 2 29.63 9.42 -29.60
N PHE A 3 30.06 10.67 -29.38
CA PHE A 3 29.95 11.32 -28.07
C PHE A 3 28.51 11.70 -27.70
N ILE A 4 27.67 12.03 -28.68
CA ILE A 4 26.25 12.33 -28.43
C ILE A 4 25.49 11.07 -28.04
N ILE A 5 25.80 9.93 -28.68
CA ILE A 5 25.19 8.63 -28.33
C ILE A 5 25.57 8.22 -26.91
N VAL A 6 26.85 8.34 -26.54
CA VAL A 6 27.32 8.04 -25.18
C VAL A 6 26.66 8.97 -24.15
N PHE A 7 26.54 10.26 -24.47
CA PHE A 7 25.87 11.23 -23.59
C PHE A 7 24.37 10.93 -23.42
N ALA A 8 23.66 10.62 -24.51
CA ALA A 8 22.25 10.25 -24.46
C ALA A 8 22.02 8.92 -23.71
N ALA A 9 22.91 7.94 -23.88
CA ALA A 9 22.85 6.67 -23.16
C ALA A 9 23.05 6.85 -21.65
N LEU A 10 23.96 7.75 -21.22
CA LEU A 10 24.13 8.07 -19.79
C LEU A 10 22.87 8.73 -19.21
N PHE A 11 22.20 9.61 -19.95
CA PHE A 11 20.93 10.21 -19.52
C PHE A 11 19.79 9.19 -19.45
N ALA A 12 19.71 8.27 -20.42
CA ALA A 12 18.70 7.21 -20.41
C ALA A 12 18.87 6.29 -19.19
N LEU A 13 20.10 5.94 -18.82
CA LEU A 13 20.38 5.15 -17.62
C LEU A 13 20.05 5.89 -16.32
N ALA A 14 20.29 7.21 -16.27
CA ALA A 14 19.95 8.02 -15.10
C ALA A 14 18.42 8.14 -14.88
N LEU A 15 17.63 8.10 -15.96
CA LEU A 15 16.16 8.20 -15.91
C LEU A 15 15.46 6.84 -15.78
N ALA A 16 16.18 5.72 -15.96
CA ALA A 16 15.63 4.38 -15.89
C ALA A 16 15.51 3.82 -14.46
N ALA A 17 15.85 4.61 -13.43
CA ALA A 17 15.63 4.19 -12.05
C ALA A 17 14.12 3.99 -11.80
N PRO A 18 13.70 2.90 -11.15
CA PRO A 18 12.31 2.72 -10.75
C PRO A 18 11.91 3.90 -9.86
N ALA A 19 10.71 4.44 -10.09
CA ALA A 19 10.21 5.52 -9.25
C ALA A 19 10.00 4.99 -7.83
N ASP A 20 10.38 5.79 -6.82
CA ASP A 20 10.10 5.45 -5.43
C ASP A 20 8.58 5.38 -5.22
N VAL A 21 8.14 4.32 -4.53
CA VAL A 21 6.72 4.15 -4.17
C VAL A 21 6.48 4.85 -2.84
N GLU A 22 5.53 5.78 -2.83
CA GLU A 22 5.19 6.62 -1.67
C GLU A 22 3.78 6.31 -1.19
N ILE A 23 3.52 6.50 0.11
CA ILE A 23 2.16 6.41 0.66
C ILE A 23 1.42 7.72 0.35
N VAL A 24 0.38 7.65 -0.48
CA VAL A 24 -0.45 8.80 -0.85
C VAL A 24 -1.67 8.97 0.05
N ARG A 25 -2.12 7.89 0.70
CA ARG A 25 -3.19 7.92 1.71
C ARG A 25 -2.87 6.95 2.83
N SER A 26 -3.11 7.38 4.07
CA SER A 26 -3.02 6.53 5.25
C SER A 26 -4.06 6.96 6.27
N ASP A 27 -5.02 6.08 6.52
CA ASP A 27 -6.01 6.20 7.57
C ASP A 27 -5.78 5.06 8.57
N SER A 28 -5.76 5.38 9.86
CA SER A 28 -5.66 4.41 10.93
C SER A 28 -6.45 4.89 12.13
N ASP A 29 -7.38 4.06 12.57
CA ASP A 29 -8.16 4.28 13.78
C ASP A 29 -8.21 2.97 14.57
N VAL A 30 -7.87 3.05 15.85
CA VAL A 30 -7.74 1.90 16.74
C VAL A 30 -8.47 2.22 18.02
N GLY A 31 -9.57 1.51 18.23
CA GLY A 31 -10.34 1.52 19.46
C GLY A 31 -10.09 0.26 20.31
N PRO A 32 -10.68 0.20 21.50
CA PRO A 32 -10.58 -0.97 22.38
C PRO A 32 -11.26 -2.23 21.82
N GLU A 33 -12.36 -2.05 21.08
CA GLU A 33 -13.20 -3.15 20.56
C GLU A 33 -13.24 -3.20 19.03
N SER A 34 -12.59 -2.27 18.35
CA SER A 34 -12.60 -2.20 16.90
C SER A 34 -11.32 -1.56 16.38
N PHE A 35 -11.01 -1.85 15.12
CA PHE A 35 -9.98 -1.14 14.39
C PHE A 35 -10.44 -0.91 12.95
N GLN A 36 -9.91 0.12 12.31
CA GLN A 36 -9.94 0.28 10.87
C GLN A 36 -8.60 0.82 10.37
N TYR A 37 -8.16 0.34 9.22
CA TYR A 37 -7.07 0.96 8.48
C TYR A 37 -7.40 1.00 7.00
N ALA A 38 -6.85 1.99 6.31
CA ALA A 38 -6.79 2.05 4.87
C ALA A 38 -5.48 2.71 4.44
N PHE A 39 -4.83 2.18 3.41
CA PHE A 39 -3.69 2.85 2.80
C PHE A 39 -3.72 2.73 1.27
N GLU A 40 -3.07 3.69 0.63
CA GLU A 40 -2.88 3.73 -0.81
C GLU A 40 -1.46 4.23 -1.09
N THR A 41 -0.79 3.61 -2.04
CA THR A 41 0.55 3.96 -2.50
C THR A 41 0.55 4.49 -3.94
N SER A 42 1.58 5.24 -4.32
CA SER A 42 1.69 5.91 -5.61
C SER A 42 1.74 4.97 -6.83
N ASP A 43 2.03 3.69 -6.61
CA ASP A 43 1.98 2.62 -7.61
C ASP A 43 0.56 2.05 -7.82
N GLY A 44 -0.45 2.58 -7.11
CA GLY A 44 -1.84 2.13 -7.19
C GLY A 44 -2.18 0.94 -6.28
N THR A 45 -1.24 0.47 -5.47
CA THR A 45 -1.53 -0.53 -4.43
C THR A 45 -2.37 0.12 -3.33
N LYS A 46 -3.42 -0.58 -2.91
CA LYS A 46 -4.29 -0.16 -1.80
C LYS A 46 -4.78 -1.35 -1.00
N ALA A 47 -4.91 -1.16 0.31
CA ALA A 47 -5.56 -2.13 1.17
C ALA A 47 -6.34 -1.43 2.26
N GLU A 48 -7.45 -2.06 2.66
CA GLU A 48 -8.29 -1.61 3.75
C GLU A 48 -8.77 -2.82 4.54
N ALA A 49 -8.89 -2.67 5.85
CA ALA A 49 -9.60 -3.63 6.67
C ALA A 49 -10.18 -2.98 7.91
N GLN A 50 -11.24 -3.61 8.42
CA GLN A 50 -11.86 -3.27 9.69
C GLN A 50 -12.08 -4.54 10.50
N GLY A 51 -11.86 -4.44 11.81
CA GLY A 51 -12.12 -5.48 12.78
C GLY A 51 -13.11 -5.01 13.82
N GLN A 52 -13.97 -5.93 14.26
CA GLN A 52 -14.90 -5.72 15.36
C GLN A 52 -14.83 -6.91 16.33
N LEU A 53 -14.61 -6.62 17.61
CA LEU A 53 -14.71 -7.58 18.69
C LEU A 53 -16.18 -7.90 18.94
N ASN A 54 -16.50 -9.19 18.94
CA ASN A 54 -17.84 -9.70 19.24
C ASN A 54 -17.80 -10.47 20.56
N ASN A 55 -18.89 -10.38 21.33
CA ASN A 55 -19.07 -11.08 22.61
C ASN A 55 -17.95 -10.82 23.63
N ALA A 56 -17.48 -9.57 23.73
CA ALA A 56 -16.43 -9.18 24.67
C ALA A 56 -16.76 -9.61 26.11
N GLY A 57 -15.80 -10.24 26.79
CA GLY A 57 -15.94 -10.75 28.15
C GLY A 57 -16.69 -12.09 28.28
N SER A 58 -16.93 -12.80 27.18
CA SER A 58 -17.56 -14.13 27.19
C SER A 58 -16.63 -15.25 26.69
N GLU A 59 -17.00 -16.51 26.91
CA GLU A 59 -16.28 -17.66 26.34
C GLU A 59 -16.34 -17.71 24.79
N GLN A 60 -17.24 -16.94 24.17
CA GLN A 60 -17.38 -16.83 22.71
C GLN A 60 -16.82 -15.50 22.17
N GLU A 61 -15.93 -14.85 22.91
CA GLU A 61 -15.24 -13.66 22.46
C GLU A 61 -14.43 -13.95 21.19
N ALA A 62 -14.68 -13.18 20.13
CA ALA A 62 -14.00 -13.36 18.85
C ALA A 62 -13.95 -12.05 18.05
N ILE A 63 -12.86 -11.82 17.35
CA ILE A 63 -12.74 -10.69 16.42
C ILE A 63 -13.18 -11.10 15.01
N ALA A 64 -14.13 -10.36 14.44
CA ALA A 64 -14.52 -10.49 13.05
C ALA A 64 -13.79 -9.44 12.22
N VAL A 65 -12.98 -9.87 11.26
CA VAL A 65 -12.20 -8.98 10.38
C VAL A 65 -12.70 -9.11 8.95
N ARG A 66 -12.86 -7.98 8.27
CA ARG A 66 -13.22 -7.89 6.85
C ARG A 66 -12.42 -6.78 6.18
N GLY A 67 -12.06 -6.98 4.93
CA GLY A 67 -11.26 -6.01 4.20
C GLY A 67 -11.12 -6.38 2.74
N SER A 68 -10.42 -5.52 2.01
CA SER A 68 -10.09 -5.72 0.61
C SER A 68 -8.67 -5.23 0.33
N PHE A 69 -8.06 -5.76 -0.72
CA PHE A 69 -6.80 -5.26 -1.22
C PHE A 69 -6.79 -5.30 -2.75
N SER A 70 -6.01 -4.42 -3.35
CA SER A 70 -5.83 -4.31 -4.79
C SER A 70 -4.42 -3.80 -5.07
N PHE A 71 -3.80 -4.32 -6.11
CA PHE A 71 -2.45 -3.95 -6.54
C PHE A 71 -2.39 -4.01 -8.07
N VAL A 72 -1.43 -3.27 -8.65
CA VAL A 72 -1.11 -3.35 -10.06
C VAL A 72 -0.03 -4.41 -10.23
N ALA A 73 -0.28 -5.41 -11.09
CA ALA A 73 0.69 -6.46 -11.42
C ALA A 73 1.46 -6.09 -12.70
N ASP A 74 2.61 -6.73 -12.91
CA ASP A 74 3.57 -6.42 -13.97
C ASP A 74 3.17 -6.88 -15.41
N ASP A 75 1.88 -7.17 -15.69
CA ASP A 75 1.41 -7.68 -17.01
C ASP A 75 1.43 -6.61 -18.12
#